data_AF-A0A2V7KHG0-F1
#
_entry.id   AF-A0A2V7KHG0-F1
#
_cell.length_a   1.000
_cell.length_b   1.000
_cell.length_c   1.000
_cell.angle_alpha   90.00
_cell.angle_beta   90.00
_cell.angle_gamma   90.00
#
_symmetry.space_group_name_H-M   'P 1'
#
loop_
_entity.id
_entity.type
_entity.pdbx_description
1 polymer ?
#
loop_
_entity_poly.entity_id
_entity_poly.type
_entity_poly.pdbx_seq_one_letter_code
_entity_poly.pdbx_strand_id
1 'polypeptide(L)'
;MLTAAALRLIGLVVGISAGIWAAVLTLGEEAAVGEALHTLGDAPPIAAERRVPLHRALHIARLALLVLGAVATANAVAWWTRPWAEALVTLSVGTLLLFIVGDALPRSVARIAPELSEAALPLARRTLAPFGPLLWLLAWADRGLHAVVHTPRPLQPDLGIAQRDMLLGVFTLADTTVDEVMTPRLDMTGVDISATTAEVLDALRQSQHSRLPVVDGTP
;
A
#
# COMPACT_ATOMS: atom_id res chain seq x y z
N MET A 1 -20.66 44.17 2.41
CA MET A 1 -19.48 43.77 1.59
C MET A 1 -18.49 42.90 2.38
N LEU A 2 -18.17 43.23 3.64
CA LEU A 2 -17.25 42.44 4.49
C LEU A 2 -17.66 40.96 4.69
N THR A 3 -18.96 40.69 4.82
CA THR A 3 -19.48 39.32 5.05
C THR A 3 -19.26 38.38 3.86
N ALA A 4 -19.54 38.85 2.64
CA ALA A 4 -19.36 38.05 1.42
C ALA A 4 -17.88 37.75 1.13
N ALA A 5 -16.99 38.71 1.37
CA ALA A 5 -15.55 38.49 1.23
C ALA A 5 -15.01 37.48 2.27
N ALA A 6 -15.48 37.57 3.52
CA ALA A 6 -15.11 36.62 4.57
C ALA A 6 -15.54 35.18 4.24
N LEU A 7 -16.78 34.99 3.77
CA LEU A 7 -17.30 33.68 3.34
C LEU A 7 -16.45 33.05 2.22
N ARG A 8 -15.99 33.86 1.25
CA ARG A 8 -15.12 33.38 0.17
C ARG A 8 -13.74 32.96 0.66
N LEU A 9 -13.14 33.75 1.55
CA LEU A 9 -11.85 33.41 2.16
C LEU A 9 -11.94 32.12 2.99
N ILE A 10 -13.01 31.95 3.77
CA ILE A 10 -13.25 30.73 4.54
C ILE A 10 -13.35 29.52 3.60
N GLY A 11 -14.13 29.61 2.51
CA GLY A 11 -14.26 28.51 1.55
C GLY A 11 -12.93 28.13 0.90
N LEU A 12 -12.07 29.11 0.58
CA LEU A 12 -10.73 28.85 0.05
C LEU A 12 -9.83 28.15 1.08
N VAL A 13 -9.81 28.63 2.32
CA VAL A 13 -9.03 28.03 3.41
C VAL A 13 -9.48 26.59 3.67
N VAL A 14 -10.80 26.34 3.66
CA VAL A 14 -11.36 24.99 3.80
C VAL A 14 -10.98 24.10 2.62
N GLY A 15 -11.00 24.62 1.38
CA GLY A 15 -10.56 23.88 0.20
C GLY A 15 -9.09 23.46 0.28
N ILE A 16 -8.21 24.38 0.66
CA ILE A 16 -6.77 24.13 0.81
C ILE A 16 -6.51 23.14 1.94
N SER A 17 -7.12 23.34 3.12
CA SER A 17 -6.93 22.44 4.26
C SER A 17 -7.45 21.03 3.97
N ALA A 18 -8.59 20.90 3.27
CA ALA A 18 -9.10 19.62 2.82
C ALA A 18 -8.15 18.94 1.82
N GLY A 19 -7.54 19.69 0.90
CA GLY A 19 -6.54 19.17 -0.04
C GLY A 19 -5.28 18.66 0.66
N ILE A 20 -4.73 19.42 1.62
CA ILE A 20 -3.56 19.01 2.41
C ILE A 20 -3.89 17.78 3.26
N TRP A 21 -5.07 17.75 3.86
CA TRP A 21 -5.49 16.59 4.65
C TRP A 21 -5.70 15.35 3.77
N ALA A 22 -6.34 15.51 2.59
CA ALA A 22 -6.45 14.44 1.59
C ALA A 22 -5.07 13.90 1.17
N ALA A 23 -4.07 14.78 1.04
CA ALA A 23 -2.71 14.39 0.71
C ALA A 23 -2.09 13.44 1.76
N VAL A 24 -2.26 13.77 3.05
CA VAL A 24 -1.81 12.91 4.16
C VAL A 24 -2.52 11.55 4.12
N LEU A 25 -3.82 11.52 3.83
CA LEU A 25 -4.57 10.27 3.72
C LEU A 25 -4.11 9.43 2.52
N THR A 26 -3.76 10.05 1.40
CA THR A 26 -3.20 9.36 0.23
C THR A 26 -1.86 8.69 0.56
N LEU A 27 -0.95 9.39 1.23
CA LEU A 27 0.32 8.81 1.67
C LEU A 27 0.10 7.63 2.63
N GLY A 28 -0.81 7.78 3.60
CA GLY A 28 -1.16 6.70 4.51
C GLY A 28 -1.84 5.50 3.81
N GLU A 29 -2.63 5.74 2.76
CA GLU A 29 -3.25 4.67 1.96
C GLU A 29 -2.18 3.83 1.25
N GLU A 30 -1.21 4.46 0.58
CA GLU A 30 -0.12 3.76 -0.11
C GLU A 30 0.70 2.90 0.87
N ALA A 31 1.01 3.43 2.06
CA ALA A 31 1.68 2.66 3.11
C ALA A 31 0.84 1.48 3.61
N ALA A 32 -0.46 1.69 3.82
CA ALA A 32 -1.38 0.63 4.25
C ALA A 32 -1.58 -0.47 3.19
N VAL A 33 -1.49 -0.12 1.91
CA VAL A 33 -1.51 -1.09 0.81
C VAL A 33 -0.21 -1.89 0.78
N GLY A 34 0.95 -1.26 0.96
CA GLY A 34 2.24 -1.94 1.08
C GLY A 34 2.25 -2.97 2.22
N GLU A 35 1.79 -2.57 3.41
CA GLU A 35 1.66 -3.46 4.57
C GLU A 35 0.73 -4.66 4.28
N ALA A 36 -0.39 -4.42 3.59
CA ALA A 36 -1.32 -5.47 3.21
C ALA A 36 -0.73 -6.46 2.19
N LEU A 37 0.11 -5.99 1.26
CA LEU A 37 0.76 -6.85 0.27
C LEU A 37 1.85 -7.72 0.90
N HIS A 38 2.64 -7.15 1.81
CA HIS A 38 3.70 -7.88 2.49
C HIS A 38 3.15 -8.96 3.43
N THR A 39 2.02 -8.68 4.10
CA THR A 39 1.36 -9.63 5.01
C THR A 39 0.56 -10.73 4.30
N LEU A 40 0.31 -10.65 2.98
CA LEU A 40 -0.36 -11.73 2.23
C LEU A 40 0.46 -13.02 2.21
N GLY A 41 1.79 -12.94 2.32
CA GLY A 41 2.68 -14.10 2.42
C GLY A 41 2.55 -14.83 3.77
N ASP A 42 2.35 -14.06 4.84
CA ASP A 42 2.38 -14.55 6.23
C ASP A 42 0.98 -14.69 6.87
N ALA A 43 -0.09 -14.37 6.15
CA ALA A 43 -1.42 -14.27 6.74
C ALA A 43 -1.96 -15.62 7.23
N PRO A 44 -2.22 -15.79 8.55
CA PRO A 44 -2.97 -16.94 9.04
C PRO A 44 -4.36 -17.02 8.38
N PRO A 45 -4.96 -18.22 8.28
CA PRO A 45 -6.24 -18.40 7.60
C PRO A 45 -7.27 -17.39 8.11
N ILE A 46 -7.81 -16.62 7.17
CA ILE A 46 -8.69 -15.46 7.31
C ILE A 46 -9.67 -15.64 8.46
N ALA A 47 -9.29 -15.19 9.67
CA ALA A 47 -10.26 -14.91 10.71
C ALA A 47 -11.05 -13.71 10.20
N ALA A 48 -12.34 -13.92 9.93
CA ALA A 48 -13.24 -12.95 9.34
C ALA A 48 -13.45 -11.73 10.25
N GLU A 49 -12.48 -10.83 10.33
CA GLU A 49 -12.68 -9.55 10.99
C GLU A 49 -13.54 -8.66 10.10
N ARG A 50 -14.79 -8.48 10.53
CA ARG A 50 -15.84 -7.64 9.91
C ARG A 50 -15.52 -6.13 9.86
N ARG A 51 -14.27 -5.72 10.03
CA ARG A 51 -13.88 -4.31 9.98
C ARG A 51 -13.52 -3.94 8.54
N VAL A 52 -13.91 -2.74 8.14
CA VAL A 52 -13.47 -2.18 6.85
C VAL A 52 -11.94 -2.12 6.88
N PRO A 53 -11.23 -2.73 5.91
CA PRO A 53 -9.78 -2.74 5.93
C PRO A 53 -9.23 -1.31 5.84
N LEU A 54 -8.09 -1.07 6.48
CA LEU A 54 -7.56 0.28 6.69
C LEU A 54 -7.38 1.05 5.38
N HIS A 55 -6.83 0.41 4.34
CA HIS A 55 -6.64 1.04 3.03
C HIS A 55 -7.97 1.54 2.43
N ARG A 56 -9.06 0.79 2.56
CA ARG A 56 -10.40 1.23 2.10
C ARG A 56 -10.88 2.43 2.91
N ALA A 57 -10.74 2.37 4.23
CA ALA A 57 -11.19 3.45 5.10
C ALA A 57 -10.47 4.78 4.78
N LEU A 58 -9.16 4.73 4.56
CA LEU A 58 -8.36 5.89 4.14
C LEU A 58 -8.78 6.40 2.76
N HIS A 59 -8.98 5.50 1.79
CA HIS A 59 -9.47 5.83 0.45
C HIS A 59 -10.80 6.59 0.49
N ILE A 60 -11.77 6.08 1.25
CA ILE A 60 -13.11 6.67 1.38
C ILE A 60 -13.03 8.04 2.07
N ALA A 61 -12.26 8.15 3.15
CA ALA A 61 -12.07 9.40 3.87
C ALA A 61 -11.41 10.47 2.98
N ARG A 62 -10.42 10.08 2.16
CA ARG A 62 -9.81 10.96 1.15
C ARG A 62 -10.85 11.44 0.14
N LEU A 63 -11.64 10.55 -0.43
CA LEU A 63 -12.67 10.93 -1.41
C LEU A 63 -13.67 11.92 -0.80
N ALA A 64 -14.09 11.68 0.45
CA ALA A 64 -14.96 12.60 1.17
C ALA A 64 -14.32 13.99 1.34
N LEU A 65 -13.03 14.06 1.70
CA LEU A 65 -12.30 15.33 1.80
C LEU A 65 -12.17 16.05 0.46
N LEU A 66 -11.86 15.34 -0.62
CA LEU A 66 -11.76 15.94 -1.95
C LEU A 66 -13.11 16.51 -2.41
N VAL A 67 -14.21 15.80 -2.15
CA VAL A 67 -15.56 16.30 -2.43
C VAL A 67 -15.87 17.54 -1.60
N LEU A 68 -15.62 17.52 -0.28
CA LEU A 68 -15.83 18.67 0.60
C LEU A 68 -14.98 19.87 0.18
N GLY A 69 -13.72 19.65 -0.15
CA GLY A 69 -12.80 20.69 -0.64
C GLY A 69 -13.24 21.27 -1.97
N ALA A 70 -13.73 20.44 -2.89
CA ALA A 70 -14.25 20.88 -4.18
C ALA A 70 -15.51 21.75 -4.01
N VAL A 71 -16.44 21.33 -3.14
CA VAL A 71 -17.65 22.11 -2.81
C VAL A 71 -17.28 23.44 -2.17
N ALA A 72 -16.33 23.44 -1.22
CA ALA A 72 -15.87 24.67 -0.57
C ALA A 72 -15.19 25.63 -1.55
N THR A 73 -14.36 25.11 -2.44
CA THR A 73 -13.67 25.89 -3.49
C THR A 73 -14.68 26.45 -4.50
N ALA A 74 -15.63 25.63 -4.97
CA ALA A 74 -16.68 26.08 -5.88
C ALA A 74 -17.51 27.22 -5.26
N ASN A 75 -17.88 27.09 -3.98
CA ASN A 75 -18.59 28.13 -3.25
C ASN A 75 -17.76 29.41 -3.08
N ALA A 76 -16.46 29.29 -2.80
CA ALA A 76 -15.54 30.42 -2.65
C ALA A 76 -15.38 31.23 -3.95
N VAL A 77 -15.36 30.55 -5.09
CA VAL A 77 -15.21 31.18 -6.42
C VAL A 77 -16.49 31.89 -6.86
N ALA A 78 -17.64 31.55 -6.26
CA ALA A 78 -18.97 32.03 -6.62
C ALA A 78 -19.23 31.89 -8.13
N TRP A 79 -18.99 30.69 -8.66
CA TRP A 79 -19.05 30.40 -10.09
C TRP A 79 -20.40 30.77 -10.73
N TRP A 80 -21.49 30.68 -9.98
CA TRP A 80 -22.86 31.01 -10.44
C TRP A 80 -23.07 32.51 -10.74
N THR A 81 -22.20 33.40 -10.26
CA THR A 81 -22.28 34.83 -10.57
C THR A 81 -21.48 35.22 -11.80
N ARG A 82 -20.74 34.28 -12.41
CA ARG A 82 -19.84 34.54 -13.53
C ARG A 82 -20.43 34.05 -14.85
N PRO A 83 -19.98 34.58 -15.99
CA PRO A 83 -20.27 33.99 -17.29
C PRO A 83 -19.86 32.51 -17.30
N TRP A 84 -20.65 31.68 -17.99
CA TRP A 84 -20.47 30.22 -17.98
C TRP A 84 -19.07 29.78 -18.41
N ALA A 85 -18.44 30.47 -19.37
CA ALA A 85 -17.09 30.16 -19.82
C ALA A 85 -16.03 30.37 -18.73
N GLU A 86 -16.08 31.51 -18.03
CA GLU A 86 -15.17 31.79 -16.91
C GLU A 86 -15.43 30.87 -15.71
N ALA A 87 -16.70 30.57 -15.45
CA ALA A 87 -17.10 29.63 -14.40
C ALA A 87 -16.51 28.24 -14.64
N LEU A 88 -16.60 27.72 -15.87
CA LEU A 88 -16.02 26.43 -16.23
C LEU A 88 -14.50 26.42 -16.04
N VAL A 89 -13.79 27.41 -16.57
CA VAL A 89 -12.33 27.48 -16.44
C VAL A 89 -11.90 27.52 -14.98
N THR A 90 -12.53 28.37 -14.17
CA THR A 90 -12.18 28.51 -12.74
C THR A 90 -12.50 27.26 -11.93
N LEU A 91 -13.62 26.58 -12.19
CA LEU A 91 -13.95 25.31 -11.56
C LEU A 91 -12.98 24.20 -11.97
N SER A 92 -12.63 24.12 -13.26
CA SER A 92 -11.66 23.15 -13.76
C SER A 92 -10.29 23.36 -13.12
N VAL A 93 -9.80 24.59 -13.06
CA VAL A 93 -8.51 24.92 -12.45
C VAL A 93 -8.51 24.60 -10.95
N GLY A 94 -9.54 25.02 -10.20
CA GLY A 94 -9.63 24.76 -8.76
C GLY A 94 -9.72 23.27 -8.43
N THR A 95 -10.53 22.52 -9.18
CA THR A 95 -10.67 21.07 -9.02
C THR A 95 -9.38 20.34 -9.39
N LEU A 96 -8.73 20.73 -10.49
CA LEU A 96 -7.46 20.14 -10.91
C LEU A 96 -6.37 20.38 -9.87
N LEU A 97 -6.27 21.60 -9.33
CA LEU A 97 -5.30 21.93 -8.29
C LEU A 97 -5.56 21.12 -7.01
N LEU A 98 -6.82 21.02 -6.58
CA LEU A 98 -7.20 20.19 -5.44
C LEU A 98 -6.86 18.71 -5.65
N PHE A 99 -7.13 18.18 -6.84
CA PHE A 99 -6.80 16.80 -7.20
C PHE A 99 -5.29 16.56 -7.24
N ILE A 100 -4.52 17.50 -7.80
CA ILE A 100 -3.06 17.39 -7.83
C ILE A 100 -2.50 17.36 -6.42
N VAL A 101 -2.91 18.30 -5.56
CA VAL A 101 -2.40 18.40 -4.20
C VAL A 101 -2.86 17.23 -3.33
N GLY A 102 -4.12 16.84 -3.43
CA GLY A 102 -4.71 15.81 -2.56
C GLY A 102 -4.47 14.36 -3.01
N ASP A 103 -4.22 14.11 -4.30
CA ASP A 103 -4.12 12.76 -4.87
C ASP A 103 -2.86 12.53 -5.72
N ALA A 104 -2.70 13.29 -6.81
CA ALA A 104 -1.68 12.96 -7.82
C ALA A 104 -0.24 13.16 -7.33
N LEU A 105 0.02 14.28 -6.65
CA LEU A 105 1.35 14.61 -6.11
C LEU A 105 1.75 13.66 -4.97
N PRO A 106 0.90 13.41 -3.95
CA PRO A 106 1.20 12.47 -2.88
C PRO A 106 1.53 11.07 -3.38
N ARG A 107 0.80 10.54 -4.37
CA ARG A 107 1.13 9.23 -4.97
C ARG A 107 2.47 9.23 -5.68
N SER A 108 2.81 10.33 -6.34
CA SER A 108 4.12 10.47 -7.00
C SER A 108 5.25 10.50 -5.97
N VAL A 109 5.05 11.20 -4.86
CA VAL A 109 5.99 11.24 -3.73
C VAL A 109 6.14 9.84 -3.10
N ALA A 110 5.03 9.13 -2.88
CA ALA A 110 5.05 7.79 -2.31
C ALA A 110 5.91 6.78 -3.10
N ARG A 111 5.95 6.93 -4.44
CA ARG A 111 6.78 6.08 -5.31
C ARG A 111 8.28 6.40 -5.23
N ILE A 112 8.64 7.65 -4.97
CA ILE A 112 10.03 8.12 -4.95
C ILE A 112 10.62 8.01 -3.53
N ALA A 113 9.81 8.28 -2.50
CA ALA A 113 10.20 8.31 -1.09
C ALA A 113 9.16 7.54 -0.24
N PRO A 114 9.21 6.19 -0.23
CA PRO A 114 8.26 5.36 0.53
C PRO A 114 8.32 5.62 2.05
N GLU A 115 9.47 6.04 2.56
CA GLU A 115 9.68 6.45 3.96
C GLU A 115 8.70 7.56 4.42
N LEU A 116 8.31 8.47 3.52
CA LEU A 116 7.35 9.53 3.83
C LEU A 116 5.93 8.99 3.97
N SER A 117 5.58 7.97 3.19
CA SER A 117 4.29 7.29 3.28
C SER A 117 4.16 6.54 4.60
N GLU A 118 5.21 5.83 5.01
CA GLU A 118 5.27 5.14 6.30
C GLU A 118 5.19 6.12 7.48
N ALA A 119 5.91 7.25 7.41
CA ALA A 119 5.85 8.30 8.41
C ALA A 119 4.47 8.98 8.49
N ALA A 120 3.73 9.06 7.38
CA ALA A 120 2.39 9.63 7.33
C ALA A 120 1.30 8.69 7.89
N LEU A 121 1.53 7.38 7.90
CA LEU A 121 0.57 6.37 8.35
C LEU A 121 -0.03 6.61 9.76
N PRO A 122 0.76 6.88 10.83
CA PRO A 122 0.18 7.13 12.16
C PRO A 122 -0.67 8.41 12.18
N LEU A 123 -0.30 9.43 11.41
CA LEU A 123 -1.07 10.66 11.29
C LEU A 123 -2.39 10.43 10.53
N ALA A 124 -2.33 9.67 9.43
CA ALA A 124 -3.50 9.27 8.66
C ALA A 124 -4.48 8.43 9.50
N ARG A 125 -3.98 7.47 10.29
CA ARG A 125 -4.80 6.67 11.22
C ARG A 125 -5.47 7.53 12.30
N ARG A 126 -4.74 8.45 12.92
CA ARG A 126 -5.30 9.35 13.96
C ARG A 126 -6.39 10.27 13.41
N THR A 127 -6.16 10.81 12.22
CA THR A 127 -7.09 11.76 11.58
C THR A 127 -8.29 11.08 10.91
N LEU A 128 -8.39 9.75 10.96
CA LEU A 128 -9.52 8.99 10.44
C LEU A 128 -10.75 9.00 11.37
N ALA A 129 -10.55 9.25 12.67
CA ALA A 129 -11.62 9.28 13.68
C ALA A 129 -12.89 10.08 13.28
N PRO A 130 -12.81 11.31 12.73
CA PRO A 130 -14.00 12.07 12.31
C PRO A 130 -14.81 11.40 11.19
N PHE A 131 -14.22 10.50 10.40
CA PHE A 131 -14.92 9.77 9.34
C PHE A 131 -15.62 8.50 9.84
N GLY A 132 -15.52 8.18 11.13
CA GLY A 132 -16.23 7.05 11.76
C GLY A 132 -17.71 6.90 11.38
N PRO A 133 -18.57 7.94 11.46
CA PRO A 133 -19.97 7.82 11.07
C PRO A 133 -20.16 7.54 9.57
N LEU A 134 -19.33 8.12 8.71
CA LEU A 134 -19.35 7.87 7.27
C LEU A 134 -18.98 6.41 6.95
N LEU A 135 -17.93 5.90 7.59
CA LEU A 135 -17.50 4.51 7.43
C LEU A 135 -18.52 3.52 7.99
N TRP A 136 -19.20 3.86 9.09
CA TRP A 136 -20.30 3.06 9.62
C TRP A 136 -21.47 2.97 8.63
N LEU A 137 -21.85 4.10 8.03
CA LEU A 137 -22.92 4.16 7.03
C LEU A 137 -22.57 3.31 5.80
N LEU A 138 -21.34 3.42 5.30
CA LEU A 138 -20.89 2.60 4.18
C LEU A 138 -20.92 1.11 4.52
N ALA A 139 -20.41 0.72 5.70
CA ALA A 139 -20.45 -0.67 6.13
C ALA A 139 -21.89 -1.18 6.27
N TRP A 140 -22.85 -0.33 6.64
CA TRP A 140 -24.27 -0.66 6.64
C TRP A 140 -24.81 -0.86 5.22
N ALA A 141 -24.47 0.04 4.29
CA ALA A 141 -24.86 -0.08 2.89
C ALA A 141 -24.29 -1.35 2.24
N ASP A 142 -23.01 -1.65 2.46
CA ASP A 142 -22.37 -2.87 1.97
C ASP A 142 -23.07 -4.13 2.49
N ARG A 143 -23.44 -4.16 3.79
CA ARG A 143 -24.20 -5.28 4.36
C ARG A 143 -25.56 -5.46 3.69
N GLY A 144 -26.26 -4.37 3.40
CA GLY A 144 -27.53 -4.41 2.68
C GLY A 144 -27.35 -4.90 1.25
N LEU A 145 -26.33 -4.41 0.55
CA LEU A 145 -26.03 -4.81 -0.82
C LEU A 145 -25.67 -6.29 -0.90
N HIS A 146 -24.82 -6.79 0.00
CA HIS A 146 -24.46 -8.22 0.05
C HIS A 146 -25.64 -9.12 0.42
N ALA A 147 -26.66 -8.61 1.12
CA ALA A 147 -27.87 -9.36 1.39
C ALA A 147 -28.73 -9.56 0.13
N VAL A 148 -28.66 -8.62 -0.82
CA VAL A 148 -29.42 -8.67 -2.09
C VAL A 148 -28.60 -9.35 -3.19
N VAL A 149 -27.30 -9.04 -3.26
CA VAL A 149 -26.37 -9.53 -4.28
C VAL A 149 -25.53 -10.65 -3.69
N HIS A 150 -25.85 -11.89 -4.08
CA HIS A 150 -24.99 -13.05 -3.84
C HIS A 150 -23.75 -12.89 -4.71
N THR A 151 -22.72 -12.27 -4.17
CA THR A 151 -21.38 -12.30 -4.76
C THR A 151 -20.81 -13.70 -4.46
N PRO A 152 -20.60 -14.55 -5.47
CA PRO A 152 -19.92 -15.82 -5.25
C PRO A 152 -18.59 -15.50 -4.57
N ARG A 153 -18.30 -16.16 -3.44
CA ARG A 153 -16.98 -16.06 -2.85
C ARG A 153 -15.97 -16.43 -3.95
N PRO A 154 -14.90 -15.63 -4.17
CA PRO A 154 -13.86 -16.03 -5.10
C PRO A 154 -13.46 -17.46 -4.71
N LEU A 155 -13.35 -18.34 -5.72
CA LEU A 155 -12.93 -19.73 -5.56
C LEU A 155 -11.69 -19.73 -4.65
N GLN A 156 -11.87 -20.08 -3.38
CA GLN A 156 -10.76 -20.42 -2.52
C GLN A 156 -10.39 -21.82 -2.97
N PRO A 157 -9.29 -21.99 -3.73
CA PRO A 157 -8.88 -23.32 -4.09
C PRO A 157 -8.64 -24.07 -2.77
N ASP A 158 -9.32 -25.20 -2.61
CA ASP A 158 -9.19 -26.07 -1.44
C ASP A 158 -7.83 -26.77 -1.52
N LEU A 159 -6.78 -25.98 -1.29
CA LEU A 159 -5.41 -26.42 -1.34
C LEU A 159 -5.06 -26.94 0.04
N GLY A 160 -4.58 -28.18 0.11
CA GLY A 160 -3.95 -28.69 1.33
C GLY A 160 -2.78 -27.80 1.75
N ILE A 161 -2.46 -27.79 3.05
CA ILE A 161 -1.41 -26.95 3.65
C ILE A 161 -0.10 -27.00 2.85
N ALA A 162 0.36 -28.19 2.46
CA ALA A 162 1.60 -28.36 1.69
C ALA A 162 1.57 -27.71 0.29
N GLN A 163 0.41 -27.70 -0.37
CA GLN A 163 0.28 -27.11 -1.71
C GLN A 163 0.19 -25.58 -1.63
N ARG A 164 -0.39 -25.05 -0.54
CA ARG A 164 -0.34 -23.63 -0.21
C ARG A 164 1.08 -23.17 0.09
N ASP A 165 1.83 -23.93 0.90
CA ASP A 165 3.23 -23.62 1.22
C ASP A 165 4.11 -23.63 -0.03
N MET A 166 3.91 -24.60 -0.93
CA MET A 166 4.62 -24.64 -2.21
C MET A 166 4.31 -23.41 -3.08
N LEU A 167 3.05 -23.01 -3.19
CA LEU A 167 2.66 -21.81 -3.96
C LEU A 167 3.24 -20.53 -3.37
N LEU A 168 3.19 -20.38 -2.04
CA LEU A 168 3.81 -19.25 -1.35
C LEU A 168 5.32 -19.23 -1.63
N GLY A 169 5.99 -20.38 -1.54
CA GLY A 169 7.42 -20.51 -1.85
C GLY A 169 7.78 -20.11 -3.29
N VAL A 170 6.91 -20.35 -4.27
CA VAL A 170 7.12 -19.91 -5.67
C VAL A 170 7.02 -18.38 -5.79
N PHE A 171 6.10 -17.74 -5.07
CA PHE A 171 5.99 -16.28 -5.10
C PHE A 171 7.17 -15.59 -4.41
N THR A 172 7.64 -16.12 -3.27
CA THR A 172 8.79 -15.56 -2.56
C THR A 172 10.09 -15.73 -3.34
N LEU A 173 10.21 -16.75 -4.21
CA LEU A 173 11.40 -17.02 -5.01
C LEU A 173 11.79 -15.83 -5.93
N ALA A 174 10.82 -15.00 -6.34
CA ALA A 174 11.07 -13.84 -7.18
C ALA A 174 11.90 -12.75 -6.46
N ASP A 175 11.70 -12.62 -5.14
CA ASP A 175 12.37 -11.63 -4.30
C ASP A 175 13.54 -12.23 -3.50
N THR A 176 13.65 -13.57 -3.47
CA THR A 176 14.70 -14.28 -2.74
C THR A 176 16.06 -14.12 -3.43
N THR A 177 17.06 -13.66 -2.70
CA THR A 177 18.42 -13.48 -3.21
C THR A 177 19.27 -14.74 -3.03
N VAL A 178 20.38 -14.86 -3.78
CA VAL A 178 21.29 -16.02 -3.68
C VAL A 178 21.87 -16.16 -2.26
N ASP A 179 22.17 -15.04 -1.59
CA ASP A 179 22.72 -15.01 -0.23
C ASP A 179 21.78 -15.67 0.81
N GLU A 180 20.47 -15.60 0.58
CA GLU A 180 19.45 -16.16 1.47
C GLU A 180 19.29 -17.68 1.36
N VAL A 181 19.73 -18.28 0.25
CA VAL A 181 19.53 -19.73 -0.05
C VAL A 181 20.84 -20.48 -0.20
N MET A 182 21.96 -19.77 -0.42
CA MET A 182 23.26 -20.42 -0.56
C MET A 182 23.70 -21.07 0.75
N THR A 183 24.51 -22.12 0.65
CA THR A 183 25.28 -22.60 1.81
C THR A 183 26.40 -21.61 2.07
N PRO A 184 26.49 -20.99 3.28
CA PRO A 184 27.56 -20.05 3.60
C PRO A 184 28.94 -20.68 3.40
N ARG A 185 29.93 -19.90 2.95
CA ARG A 185 31.29 -20.41 2.69
C ARG A 185 31.91 -21.14 3.88
N LEU A 186 31.62 -20.70 5.10
CA LEU A 186 32.12 -21.32 6.33
C LEU A 186 31.53 -22.73 6.59
N ASP A 187 30.35 -23.00 6.03
CA ASP A 187 29.66 -24.29 6.16
C ASP A 187 29.90 -25.21 4.95
N MET A 188 30.62 -24.73 3.94
CA MET A 188 30.97 -25.52 2.75
C MET A 188 32.12 -26.49 3.06
N THR A 189 31.92 -27.76 2.74
CA THR A 189 32.99 -28.76 2.75
C THR A 189 33.68 -28.75 1.39
N GLY A 190 34.95 -28.35 1.33
CA GLY A 190 35.75 -28.32 0.11
C GLY A 190 36.96 -29.25 0.15
N VAL A 191 37.62 -29.40 -0.99
CA VAL A 191 38.88 -30.15 -1.13
C VAL A 191 39.96 -29.23 -1.70
N ASP A 192 41.19 -29.33 -1.18
CA ASP A 192 42.32 -28.55 -1.68
C ASP A 192 42.79 -29.06 -3.05
N ILE A 193 43.23 -28.17 -3.93
CA ILE A 193 43.78 -28.51 -5.25
C ILE A 193 45.04 -29.40 -5.17
N SER A 194 45.77 -29.29 -4.08
CA SER A 194 46.98 -30.05 -3.78
C SER A 194 46.70 -31.41 -3.14
N ALA A 195 45.43 -31.71 -2.82
CA ALA A 195 45.04 -32.96 -2.18
C ALA A 195 45.28 -34.16 -3.11
N THR A 196 45.75 -35.25 -2.50
CA THR A 196 45.96 -36.52 -3.22
C THR A 196 44.64 -37.19 -3.56
N THR A 197 44.63 -38.06 -4.58
CA THR A 197 43.44 -38.80 -5.00
C THR A 197 42.80 -39.60 -3.85
N ALA A 198 43.60 -40.11 -2.91
CA ALA A 198 43.09 -40.85 -1.75
C ALA A 198 42.33 -39.92 -0.77
N GLU A 199 42.89 -38.74 -0.47
CA GLU A 199 42.27 -37.74 0.40
C GLU A 199 40.96 -37.20 -0.20
N VAL A 200 40.93 -36.97 -1.52
CA VAL A 200 39.71 -36.59 -2.26
C VAL A 200 38.63 -37.67 -2.12
N LEU A 201 39.02 -38.95 -2.26
CA LEU A 201 38.08 -40.07 -2.19
C LEU A 201 37.48 -40.22 -0.78
N ASP A 202 38.30 -40.00 0.25
CA ASP A 202 37.85 -40.04 1.64
C ASP A 202 36.94 -38.85 1.97
N ALA A 203 37.26 -37.64 1.49
CA ALA A 203 36.40 -36.46 1.63
C ALA A 203 35.03 -36.64 0.95
N LEU A 204 34.98 -37.26 -0.24
CA LEU A 204 33.73 -37.60 -0.93
C LEU A 204 32.89 -38.63 -0.16
N ARG A 205 33.53 -39.63 0.44
CA ARG A 205 32.82 -40.65 1.24
C ARG A 205 32.24 -40.07 2.53
N GLN A 206 32.90 -39.08 3.12
CA GLN A 206 32.50 -38.47 4.38
C GLN A 206 31.47 -37.34 4.21
N SER A 207 31.52 -36.58 3.12
CA SER A 207 30.76 -35.33 2.96
C SER A 207 29.27 -35.48 2.67
N GLN A 208 28.74 -36.69 2.42
CA GLN A 208 27.34 -36.92 1.99
C GLN A 208 26.88 -36.06 0.78
N HIS A 209 27.81 -35.42 0.06
CA HIS A 209 27.53 -34.53 -1.05
C HIS A 209 28.04 -35.13 -2.37
N SER A 210 27.26 -34.95 -3.44
CA SER A 210 27.65 -35.44 -4.78
C SER A 210 28.68 -34.56 -5.48
N ARG A 211 28.91 -33.33 -4.98
CA ARG A 211 29.83 -32.34 -5.55
C ARG A 211 30.56 -31.64 -4.42
N LEU A 212 31.87 -31.48 -4.57
CA LEU A 212 32.70 -30.72 -3.65
C LEU A 212 33.42 -29.60 -4.40
N PRO A 213 33.43 -28.36 -3.89
CA PRO A 213 34.24 -27.28 -4.42
C PRO A 213 35.72 -27.61 -4.24
N VAL A 214 36.52 -27.36 -5.29
CA VAL A 214 37.98 -27.44 -5.23
C VAL A 214 38.52 -26.05 -4.96
N VAL A 215 39.34 -25.92 -3.92
CA VAL A 215 39.88 -24.63 -3.45
C VAL A 215 41.39 -24.64 -3.61
N ASP A 216 41.95 -23.51 -4.05
CA ASP A 216 43.40 -23.32 -4.14
C ASP A 216 43.86 -22.46 -2.95
N GLY A 217 44.42 -23.13 -1.92
CA GLY A 217 44.86 -22.52 -0.66
C GLY A 217 43.91 -22.73 0.53
N THR A 218 44.24 -22.14 1.68
CA THR A 218 43.43 -22.27 2.91
C THR A 218 42.11 -21.50 2.82
N PRO A 219 40.99 -22.08 3.31
CA PRO A 219 39.65 -21.52 3.22
C PRO A 219 39.47 -20.17 3.90
#